data_AF-A0A6B1HQM9-F1
#
_entry.id   AF-A0A6B1HQM9-F1
#
_cell.length_a   1.000
_cell.length_b   1.000
_cell.length_c   1.000
_cell.angle_alpha   90.00
_cell.angle_beta   90.00
_cell.angle_gamma   90.00
#
_symmetry.space_group_name_H-M   'P 1'
#
loop_
_entity.id
_entity.type
_entity.pdbx_description
1 polymer ?
#
loop_
_entity_poly.entity_id
_entity_poly.type
_entity_poly.pdbx_seq_one_letter_code
_entity_poly.pdbx_strand_id
1 'polypeptide(L)' 'VLHWAENADIFHDVGFGFRVSFLNKCDELERPIVAEYYQRCMGEDLGDATRGITLKV' A
#
# COMPACT_ATOMS: atom_id res chain seq x y z
N VAL A 1 -1.50 -12.74 -6.32
CA VAL A 1 -1.07 -13.21 -4.98
C VAL A 1 -2.31 -13.47 -4.15
N LEU A 2 -2.60 -14.74 -3.82
CA LEU A 2 -3.83 -15.12 -3.10
C LEU A 2 -3.99 -14.37 -1.77
N HIS A 3 -2.89 -14.18 -1.04
CA HIS A 3 -2.91 -13.55 0.29
C HIS A 3 -3.42 -12.11 0.31
N TRP A 4 -3.19 -11.32 -0.74
CA TRP A 4 -3.67 -9.93 -0.74
C TRP A 4 -5.18 -9.85 -0.92
N ALA A 5 -5.73 -10.59 -1.87
CA ALA A 5 -7.17 -10.62 -2.10
C ALA A 5 -7.92 -11.15 -0.88
N GLU A 6 -7.38 -12.19 -0.24
CA GLU A 6 -7.93 -12.74 1.00
C GLU A 6 -7.85 -11.75 2.17
N ASN A 7 -6.72 -11.07 2.35
CA ASN A 7 -6.60 -10.02 3.38
C ASN A 7 -7.57 -8.86 3.10
N ALA A 8 -7.71 -8.42 1.85
CA ALA A 8 -8.64 -7.35 1.49
C ALA A 8 -10.10 -7.74 1.80
N ASP A 9 -10.47 -9.01 1.59
CA ASP A 9 -11.80 -9.53 1.91
C ASP A 9 -12.01 -9.65 3.43
N ILE A 10 -11.05 -10.22 4.17
CA ILE A 10 -11.12 -10.37 5.64
C ILE A 10 -11.25 -9.02 6.35
N PHE A 11 -10.49 -8.01 5.92
CA PHE A 11 -10.47 -6.69 6.54
C PHE A 11 -11.46 -5.72 5.92
N HIS A 12 -12.12 -6.10 4.82
CA HIS A 12 -12.98 -5.22 4.02
C HIS A 12 -12.29 -3.90 3.62
N ASP A 13 -10.98 -3.95 3.40
CA ASP A 13 -10.14 -2.79 3.07
C ASP A 13 -8.97 -3.23 2.17
N VAL A 14 -9.03 -2.81 0.90
CA VAL A 14 -8.04 -3.14 -0.13
C VAL A 14 -6.67 -2.54 0.19
N GLY A 15 -6.65 -1.31 0.73
CA GLY A 15 -5.43 -0.59 1.10
C GLY A 15 -4.76 -1.21 2.30
N PHE A 16 -5.52 -1.58 3.33
CA PHE A 16 -5.00 -2.33 4.48
C PHE A 16 -4.46 -3.69 4.06
N GLY A 17 -5.24 -4.43 3.26
CA GLY A 17 -4.83 -5.72 2.70
C GLY A 17 -3.50 -5.61 1.93
N PHE A 18 -3.30 -4.53 1.17
CA PHE A 18 -2.06 -4.28 0.45
C PHE A 18 -0.89 -4.04 1.40
N ARG A 19 -1.09 -3.26 2.47
CA ARG A 19 -0.02 -2.96 3.45
C ARG A 19 0.54 -4.20 4.10
N VAL A 20 -0.33 -5.06 4.63
CA VAL A 20 0.09 -6.28 5.33
C VAL A 20 0.64 -7.36 4.38
N SER A 21 0.28 -7.29 3.10
CA SER A 21 0.73 -8.25 2.09
C SER A 21 2.07 -7.86 1.45
N PHE A 22 2.29 -6.56 1.22
CA PHE A 22 3.43 -6.04 0.47
C PHE A 22 4.17 -4.94 1.23
N LEU A 23 3.53 -3.79 1.46
CA LEU A 23 4.22 -2.57 1.89
C LEU A 23 4.98 -2.72 3.21
N ASN A 24 4.46 -3.50 4.17
CA ASN A 24 5.10 -3.74 5.47
C ASN A 24 6.24 -4.75 5.40
N LYS A 25 6.38 -5.49 4.29
CA LYS A 25 7.44 -6.49 4.08
C LYS A 25 8.59 -5.95 3.23
N CYS A 26 8.43 -4.79 2.61
CA CYS A 26 9.47 -4.13 1.84
C CYS A 26 10.49 -3.44 2.76
N ASP A 27 11.72 -3.34 2.28
CA ASP A 27 12.72 -2.49 2.92
C ASP A 27 12.24 -1.03 2.91
N GLU A 28 12.62 -0.25 3.94
CA GLU A 28 12.12 1.13 4.10
C GLU A 28 12.42 2.02 2.88
N LEU A 29 13.54 1.78 2.22
CA LEU A 29 13.95 2.48 0.99
C LEU A 29 13.02 2.20 -0.20
N GLU A 30 12.33 1.05 -0.22
CA GLU A 30 11.47 0.62 -1.33
C GLU A 30 10.00 0.98 -1.10
N ARG A 31 9.59 1.18 0.16
CA ARG A 31 8.20 1.54 0.53
C ARG A 31 7.64 2.73 -0.26
N PRO A 32 8.41 3.81 -0.55
CA PRO A 32 7.95 4.88 -1.43
C PRO A 32 7.48 4.41 -2.80
N ILE A 33 8.31 3.60 -3.47
CA ILE A 33 8.08 3.13 -4.83
C ILE A 33 6.89 2.16 -4.85
N VAL A 34 6.81 1.28 -3.85
CA VAL A 34 5.72 0.31 -3.73
C VAL A 34 4.37 0.99 -3.45
N ALA A 35 4.36 2.06 -2.65
CA ALA A 35 3.16 2.86 -2.44
C ALA A 35 2.75 3.65 -3.69
N GLU A 36 3.73 4.17 -4.44
CA GLU A 36 3.46 4.81 -5.73
C GLU A 36 2.84 3.83 -6.73
N TYR A 37 3.29 2.57 -6.78
CA TYR A 37 2.64 1.55 -7.60
C TYR A 37 1.19 1.29 -7.21
N TYR A 38 0.90 1.25 -5.90
CA TYR A 38 -0.48 1.16 -5.43
C TYR A 38 -1.31 2.36 -5.91
N GLN A 39 -0.82 3.58 -5.71
CA GLN A 39 -1.52 4.80 -6.13
C GLN A 39 -1.75 4.83 -7.64
N ARG A 40 -0.76 4.46 -8.46
CA ARG A 40 -0.91 4.42 -9.92
C ARG A 40 -1.93 3.40 -10.40
N CYS A 41 -2.05 2.25 -9.70
CA CYS A 41 -2.97 1.19 -10.09
C CYS A 41 -4.39 1.41 -9.56
N MET A 42 -4.53 1.99 -8.37
CA MET A 42 -5.81 2.13 -7.65
C MET A 42 -6.37 3.56 -7.63
N GLY A 43 -5.55 4.56 -7.94
CA GLY A 43 -5.93 5.97 -7.83
C GLY A 43 -6.05 6.49 -6.40
N GLU A 44 -5.63 5.70 -5.40
CA GLU A 44 -5.76 6.02 -3.97
C GLU A 44 -4.39 6.08 -3.27
N ASP A 45 -4.22 7.03 -2.37
CA ASP A 45 -3.01 7.15 -1.54
C ASP A 45 -3.14 6.34 -0.25
N LEU A 46 -2.03 5.69 0.18
CA LEU A 46 -1.98 4.91 1.42
C LEU A 46 -1.75 5.79 2.67
N GLY A 47 -2.01 7.09 2.62
CA GLY A 47 -2.03 8.00 3.76
C GLY A 47 -0.77 7.92 4.61
N ASP A 48 -0.91 7.73 5.92
CA ASP A 48 0.23 7.75 6.84
C ASP A 48 1.33 6.70 6.59
N ALA A 49 1.09 5.67 5.76
CA ALA A 49 2.16 4.75 5.35
C ALA A 49 3.13 5.35 4.32
N THR A 50 2.77 6.47 3.69
CA THR A 50 3.61 7.26 2.77
C THR A 50 4.13 8.53 3.42
N ARG A 51 4.12 8.67 4.76
CA ARG A 51 4.55 9.89 5.48
C ARG A 51 5.94 10.45 5.12
N GLY A 52 6.79 9.70 4.41
CA GLY A 52 8.04 10.22 3.81
C GLY A 52 7.91 10.87 2.42
N ILE A 53 6.76 10.74 1.74
CA ILE A 53 6.51 11.20 0.35
C ILE A 53 5.12 11.86 0.23
N THR A 54 4.68 12.65 1.22
CA THR A 54 3.53 13.53 0.98
C THR A 54 3.93 14.62 -0.01
N LEU A 55 3.84 14.31 -1.31
CA LEU A 55 3.82 15.30 -2.37
C LEU A 55 2.44 15.98 -2.31
N LYS A 56 2.35 17.03 -1.50
CA LYS A 56 1.29 18.02 -1.69
C LYS A 56 1.52 18.66 -3.05
N VAL A 57 0.65 18.35 -4.01
CA VAL A 57 0.44 19.18 -5.19
C VAL A 57 -0.27 20.47 -4.74
#